data_AF-A0A846AT54-F1
#
_entry.id   AF-A0A846AT54-F1
#
_cell.length_a   1.000
_cell.length_b   1.000
_cell.length_c   1.000
_cell.angle_alpha   90.00
_cell.angle_beta   90.00
_cell.angle_gamma   90.00
#
_symmetry.space_group_name_H-M   'P 1'
#
loop_
_entity.id
_entity.type
_entity.pdbx_description
1 polymer ?
#
loop_
_entity_poly.entity_id
_entity_poly.type
_entity_poly.pdbx_seq_one_letter_code
_entity_poly.pdbx_strand_id
1 'polypeptide(L)'
;MEFFQKVISVLAFLSIGFSLAEVYLTMNPIWKRKHERVVAESQSVTGNLLSFTIGTIFAINSLFTKEYVSFIDNILFNGLAFFYILVGMSLWVPGERKKGFWTLIKETLNFERKEAGDLAKSFLKPSGAKKIINILSQVAMIDEVIDPREKEFIQSFADHWDIHFPGKISQTIKQKIVL
;
A
#
# COMPACT_ATOMS: atom_id res chain seq x y z
N MET A 1 -11.25 32.36 27.12
CA MET A 1 -10.03 31.87 26.43
C MET A 1 -9.22 30.91 27.27
N GLU A 2 -8.90 31.24 28.52
CA GLU A 2 -8.07 30.38 29.40
C GLU A 2 -8.70 29.02 29.73
N PHE A 3 -10.01 28.96 30.00
CA PHE A 3 -10.71 27.69 30.26
C PHE A 3 -10.60 26.73 29.07
N PHE A 4 -10.79 27.23 27.85
CA PHE A 4 -10.70 26.45 26.62
C PHE A 4 -9.29 25.90 26.40
N GLN A 5 -8.25 26.72 26.61
CA GLN A 5 -6.86 26.28 26.53
C GLN A 5 -6.56 25.19 27.56
N LYS A 6 -7.03 25.34 28.80
CA LYS A 6 -6.83 24.35 29.86
C LYS A 6 -7.49 23.00 29.52
N VAL A 7 -8.70 23.02 28.96
CA VAL A 7 -9.38 21.81 28.48
C VAL A 7 -8.57 21.13 27.38
N ILE A 8 -8.11 21.89 26.37
CA ILE A 8 -7.28 21.35 25.29
C ILE A 8 -5.97 20.75 25.82
N SER A 9 -5.30 21.41 26.77
CA SER A 9 -4.05 20.90 27.35
C SER A 9 -4.25 19.57 28.08
N VAL A 10 -5.37 19.41 28.81
CA VAL A 10 -5.70 18.13 29.47
C VAL A 10 -5.98 17.05 28.43
N LEU A 11 -6.74 17.37 27.37
CA LEU A 11 -7.02 16.42 26.29
C LEU A 11 -5.75 16.01 25.54
N ALA A 12 -4.84 16.95 25.28
CA ALA A 12 -3.55 16.68 24.64
C ALA A 12 -2.63 15.82 25.54
N PHE A 13 -2.70 15.98 26.87
CA PHE A 13 -1.98 15.09 27.77
C PHE A 13 -2.59 13.67 27.78
N LEU A 14 -3.92 13.57 27.80
CA LEU A 14 -4.63 12.30 27.73
C LEU A 14 -4.39 11.56 26.41
N SER A 15 -4.19 12.28 25.29
CA SER A 15 -3.93 11.66 23.99
C SER A 15 -2.67 10.80 24.02
N ILE A 16 -1.63 11.15 24.79
CA ILE A 16 -0.44 10.32 24.97
C ILE A 16 -0.80 8.93 25.52
N GLY A 17 -1.74 8.87 26.46
CA GLY A 17 -2.22 7.59 27.01
C GLY A 17 -2.91 6.73 25.95
N PHE A 18 -3.70 7.37 25.08
CA PHE A 18 -4.32 6.69 23.94
C PHE A 18 -3.27 6.23 22.91
N SER A 19 -2.28 7.06 22.58
CA SER A 19 -1.19 6.68 21.68
C SER A 19 -0.37 5.52 22.22
N LEU A 20 -0.07 5.50 23.52
CA LEU A 20 0.60 4.37 24.18
C LEU A 20 -0.23 3.08 24.06
N ALA A 21 -1.54 3.18 24.31
CA ALA A 21 -2.45 2.03 24.17
C ALA A 21 -2.51 1.56 22.71
N GLU A 22 -2.59 2.48 21.74
CA GLU A 22 -2.59 2.17 20.32
C GLU A 22 -1.31 1.45 19.90
N VAL A 23 -0.14 1.98 20.27
CA VAL A 23 1.16 1.36 19.99
C VAL A 23 1.22 -0.04 20.57
N TYR A 24 0.80 -0.23 21.83
CA TYR A 24 0.76 -1.54 22.45
C TYR A 24 -0.18 -2.51 21.72
N LEU A 25 -1.41 -2.10 21.44
CA LEU A 25 -2.42 -2.95 20.81
C LEU A 25 -2.06 -3.32 19.37
N THR A 26 -1.35 -2.43 18.67
CA THR A 26 -0.89 -2.64 17.29
C THR A 26 0.37 -3.52 17.25
N MET A 27 1.29 -3.32 18.19
CA MET A 27 2.53 -4.10 18.30
C MET A 27 2.30 -5.53 18.82
N ASN A 28 1.43 -5.71 19.81
CA ASN A 28 1.27 -6.96 20.55
C ASN A 28 0.89 -8.18 19.68
N PRO A 29 -0.08 -8.10 18.74
CA PRO A 29 -0.41 -9.22 17.86
C PRO A 29 0.77 -9.65 17.00
N ILE A 30 1.51 -8.68 16.46
CA ILE A 30 2.66 -8.91 15.60
C ILE A 30 3.83 -9.48 16.42
N TRP A 31 4.06 -8.97 17.63
CA TRP A 31 5.08 -9.50 18.53
C TRP A 31 4.92 -11.00 18.82
N LYS A 32 3.68 -11.46 19.04
CA LYS A 32 3.37 -12.87 19.29
C LYS A 32 3.67 -13.75 18.07
N ARG A 33 3.52 -13.21 16.86
CA ARG A 33 3.59 -13.94 15.59
C ARG A 33 4.81 -13.62 14.72
N LYS A 34 5.76 -12.80 15.21
CA LYS A 34 6.97 -12.36 14.49
C LYS A 34 7.89 -13.47 13.97
N HIS A 35 7.67 -14.71 14.40
CA HIS A 35 8.41 -15.89 13.94
C HIS A 35 7.80 -16.50 12.67
N GLU A 36 6.55 -16.17 12.33
CA GLU A 36 5.87 -16.60 11.13
C GLU A 36 6.37 -15.79 9.93
N ARG A 37 6.86 -16.49 8.90
CA ARG A 37 7.41 -15.87 7.69
C ARG A 37 6.41 -14.95 6.99
N VAL A 38 5.15 -15.38 6.88
CA VAL A 38 4.05 -14.59 6.28
C VAL A 38 3.83 -13.27 7.03
N VAL A 39 4.01 -13.25 8.35
CA VAL A 39 3.87 -12.00 9.13
C VAL A 39 5.02 -11.07 8.85
N ALA A 40 6.26 -11.57 8.80
CA ALA A 40 7.42 -10.76 8.44
C ALA A 40 7.29 -10.18 7.02
N GLU A 41 7.01 -11.03 6.03
CA GLU A 41 6.89 -10.63 4.61
C GLU A 41 5.71 -9.67 4.35
N SER A 42 4.69 -9.65 5.22
CA SER A 42 3.57 -8.70 5.10
C SER A 42 3.90 -7.26 5.50
N GLN A 43 5.02 -7.03 6.19
CA GLN A 43 5.39 -5.69 6.67
C GLN A 43 6.21 -4.95 5.62
N SER A 44 5.76 -3.78 5.20
CA SER A 44 6.56 -2.93 4.30
C SER A 44 7.72 -2.27 5.05
N VAL A 45 8.93 -2.83 4.94
CA VAL A 45 10.18 -2.25 5.44
C VAL A 45 10.43 -0.89 4.80
N THR A 46 10.24 -0.73 3.49
CA THR A 46 10.41 0.56 2.82
C THR A 46 9.42 1.60 3.33
N GLY A 47 8.14 1.23 3.46
CA GLY A 47 7.11 2.12 4.02
C GLY A 47 7.44 2.54 5.45
N ASN A 48 7.81 1.58 6.31
CA ASN A 48 8.16 1.87 7.68
C ASN A 48 9.46 2.69 7.82
N LEU A 49 10.44 2.54 6.92
CA LEU A 49 11.64 3.39 6.87
C LEU A 49 11.30 4.84 6.53
N LEU A 50 10.37 5.06 5.60
CA LEU A 50 9.86 6.40 5.29
C LEU A 50 9.15 6.99 6.51
N SER A 51 8.23 6.24 7.12
CA SER A 51 7.52 6.66 8.34
C SER A 51 8.51 7.01 9.46
N PHE A 52 9.51 6.18 9.70
CA PHE A 52 10.55 6.43 10.71
C PHE A 52 11.36 7.69 10.41
N THR A 53 11.74 7.90 9.15
CA THR A 53 12.52 9.08 8.74
C THR A 53 11.71 10.36 8.93
N ILE A 54 10.46 10.38 8.44
CA ILE A 54 9.54 11.51 8.58
C ILE A 54 9.27 11.80 10.05
N GLY A 55 8.87 10.79 10.82
CA GLY A 55 8.59 10.93 12.25
C GLY A 55 9.81 11.39 13.05
N THR A 56 11.03 11.03 12.63
CA THR A 56 12.26 11.54 13.26
C THR A 56 12.45 13.03 13.01
N ILE A 57 12.20 13.50 11.79
CA ILE A 57 12.24 14.94 11.46
C ILE A 57 11.21 15.70 12.30
N PHE A 58 9.98 15.18 12.41
CA PHE A 58 8.94 15.79 13.24
C PHE A 58 9.28 15.80 14.73
N ALA A 59 9.81 14.70 15.27
CA ALA A 59 10.27 14.65 16.66
C ALA A 59 11.32 15.74 16.93
N ILE A 60 12.32 15.87 16.06
CA ILE A 60 13.35 16.91 16.20
C ILE A 60 12.73 18.31 16.16
N ASN A 61 11.82 18.56 15.21
CA ASN A 61 11.13 19.84 15.11
C ASN A 61 10.32 20.16 16.37
N SER A 62 9.54 19.20 16.88
CA SER A 62 8.73 19.37 18.10
C SER A 62 9.58 19.60 19.34
N LEU A 63 10.80 19.05 19.40
CA LEU A 63 11.75 19.36 20.46
C LEU A 63 12.18 20.83 20.42
N PHE A 64 12.46 21.37 19.22
CA PHE A 64 12.85 22.78 19.05
C PHE A 64 11.69 23.76 19.32
N THR A 65 10.45 23.39 18.95
CA THR A 65 9.26 24.20 19.22
C THR A 65 8.70 24.03 20.63
N LYS A 66 9.31 23.15 21.45
CA LYS A 66 8.88 22.80 22.82
C LYS A 66 7.46 22.20 22.88
N GLU A 67 7.04 21.54 21.81
CA GLU A 67 5.77 20.81 21.74
C GLU A 67 5.94 19.39 22.29
N TYR A 68 6.06 19.27 23.60
CA TYR A 68 6.40 18.00 24.26
C TYR A 68 5.40 16.86 24.00
N VAL A 69 4.11 17.17 23.88
CA VAL A 69 3.08 16.17 23.56
C VAL A 69 3.35 15.55 22.18
N SER A 70 3.54 16.39 21.16
CA SER A 70 3.85 15.94 19.80
C SER A 70 5.20 15.23 19.74
N PHE A 71 6.19 15.70 20.49
CA PHE A 71 7.48 15.03 20.59
C PHE A 71 7.34 13.59 21.11
N ILE A 72 6.65 13.41 22.24
CA ILE A 72 6.43 12.08 22.83
C ILE A 72 5.69 11.19 21.84
N ASP A 73 4.65 11.70 21.21
CA ASP A 73 3.85 10.95 20.25
C ASP A 73 4.69 10.46 19.06
N ASN A 74 5.47 11.35 18.44
CA ASN A 74 6.37 10.99 17.35
C ASN A 74 7.43 9.96 17.79
N ILE A 75 7.95 10.04 19.02
CA ILE A 75 8.89 9.03 19.53
C ILE A 75 8.21 7.66 19.67
N LEU A 76 6.97 7.60 20.15
CA LEU A 76 6.22 6.36 20.27
C LEU A 76 5.99 5.70 18.90
N PHE A 77 5.53 6.47 17.92
CA PHE A 77 5.30 5.96 16.56
C PHE A 77 6.59 5.65 15.81
N ASN A 78 7.70 6.36 16.06
CA ASN A 78 9.02 5.97 15.55
C ASN A 78 9.48 4.64 16.15
N GLY A 79 9.25 4.42 17.45
CA GLY A 79 9.53 3.14 18.10
C GLY A 79 8.74 2.00 17.46
N LEU A 80 7.46 2.24 17.16
CA LEU A 80 6.60 1.28 16.46
C LEU A 80 7.07 1.00 15.03
N ALA A 81 7.40 2.04 14.25
CA ALA A 81 7.92 1.90 12.89
C ALA A 81 9.25 1.12 12.89
N PHE A 82 10.14 1.43 13.84
CA PHE A 82 11.39 0.70 14.03
C PHE A 82 11.13 -0.78 14.36
N PHE A 83 10.19 -1.07 15.25
CA PHE A 83 9.76 -2.43 15.52
C PHE A 83 9.30 -3.17 14.25
N TYR A 84 8.47 -2.54 13.41
CA TYR A 84 8.02 -3.16 12.16
C TYR A 84 9.13 -3.36 11.13
N ILE A 85 10.10 -2.45 11.05
CA ILE A 85 11.31 -2.65 10.23
C ILE A 85 12.03 -3.92 10.67
N LEU A 86 12.26 -4.08 11.98
CA LEU A 86 12.92 -5.27 12.53
C LEU A 86 12.16 -6.56 12.20
N VAL A 87 10.82 -6.52 12.28
CA VAL A 87 9.97 -7.68 11.95
C VAL A 87 10.01 -7.98 10.46
N GLY A 88 9.87 -6.97 9.60
CA GLY A 88 9.89 -7.12 8.14
C GLY A 88 11.20 -7.69 7.61
N MET A 89 12.32 -7.34 8.25
CA MET A 89 13.63 -7.95 7.97
C MET A 89 13.75 -9.43 8.36
N SER A 90 12.68 -10.05 8.86
CA SER A 90 12.64 -11.48 9.20
C SER A 90 13.65 -11.90 10.29
N LEU A 91 14.07 -10.97 11.15
CA LEU A 91 15.09 -11.22 12.20
C LEU A 91 14.75 -12.38 13.13
N TRP A 92 13.46 -12.63 13.35
CA TRP A 92 12.96 -13.67 14.26
C TRP A 92 12.52 -14.95 13.56
N VAL A 93 12.50 -14.99 12.23
CA VAL A 93 12.04 -16.12 11.42
C VAL A 93 13.09 -17.25 11.45
N PRO A 94 12.71 -18.51 11.74
CA PRO A 94 13.63 -19.65 11.70
C PRO A 94 14.27 -19.82 10.31
N GLY A 95 15.58 -20.10 10.26
CA GLY A 95 16.33 -20.26 9.00
C GLY A 95 17.02 -18.98 8.52
N GLU A 96 16.42 -17.82 8.77
CA GLU A 96 16.97 -16.49 8.41
C GLU A 96 17.97 -15.96 9.45
N ARG A 97 17.90 -16.46 10.70
CA ARG A 97 18.74 -16.02 11.85
C ARG A 97 20.25 -16.14 11.66
N LYS A 98 20.72 -16.92 10.69
CA LYS A 98 22.16 -17.08 10.40
C LYS A 98 22.70 -16.01 9.45
N LYS A 99 21.83 -15.21 8.83
CA LYS A 99 22.23 -14.14 7.92
C LYS A 99 22.62 -12.90 8.72
N GLY A 100 23.58 -12.13 8.21
CA GLY A 100 23.98 -10.85 8.79
C GLY A 100 22.87 -9.80 8.62
N PHE A 101 22.80 -8.86 9.57
CA PHE A 101 21.81 -7.77 9.59
C PHE A 101 21.71 -7.00 8.25
N TRP A 102 22.87 -6.62 7.69
CA TRP A 102 22.93 -5.92 6.40
C TRP A 102 22.47 -6.78 5.21
N THR A 103 22.66 -8.10 5.29
CA THR A 103 22.18 -9.03 4.27
C THR A 103 20.65 -9.06 4.27
N LEU A 104 20.04 -9.16 5.45
CA LEU A 104 18.58 -9.16 5.60
C LEU A 104 17.95 -7.86 5.10
N ILE A 105 18.56 -6.70 5.40
CA ILE A 105 18.12 -5.40 4.84
C ILE A 105 18.14 -5.44 3.31
N LYS A 106 19.27 -5.81 2.71
CA LYS A 106 19.42 -5.78 1.25
C LYS A 106 18.48 -6.75 0.56
N GLU A 107 18.31 -7.95 1.11
CA GLU A 107 17.36 -8.93 0.58
C GLU A 107 15.93 -8.40 0.64
N THR A 108 15.49 -7.93 1.81
CA THR A 108 14.12 -7.45 2.01
C THR A 108 13.79 -6.27 1.10
N LEU A 109 14.67 -5.27 1.01
CA LEU A 109 14.48 -4.12 0.11
C LEU A 109 14.44 -4.54 -1.37
N ASN A 110 15.26 -5.52 -1.77
CA ASN A 110 15.24 -6.03 -3.14
C ASN A 110 13.95 -6.83 -3.44
N PHE A 111 13.43 -7.59 -2.47
CA PHE A 111 12.16 -8.30 -2.60
C PHE A 111 11.00 -7.32 -2.74
N GLU A 112 10.89 -6.35 -1.85
CA GLU A 112 9.84 -5.33 -1.92
C GLU A 112 9.88 -4.53 -3.21
N ARG A 113 11.06 -4.16 -3.68
CA ARG A 113 11.21 -3.45 -4.96
C ARG A 113 10.69 -4.29 -6.13
N LYS A 114 10.92 -5.60 -6.12
CA LYS A 114 10.41 -6.51 -7.16
C LYS A 114 8.90 -6.61 -7.08
N GLU A 115 8.34 -6.82 -5.89
CA GLU A 115 6.89 -6.89 -5.68
C GLU A 115 6.18 -5.59 -6.08
N ALA A 116 6.69 -4.44 -5.66
CA ALA A 116 6.16 -3.14 -6.06
C ALA A 116 6.24 -2.94 -7.58
N GLY A 117 7.34 -3.37 -8.21
CA GLY A 117 7.51 -3.33 -9.66
C GLY A 117 6.53 -4.26 -10.40
N ASP A 118 6.31 -5.46 -9.88
CA ASP A 118 5.39 -6.43 -10.48
C ASP A 118 3.92 -6.02 -10.26
N LEU A 119 3.59 -5.45 -9.11
CA LEU A 119 2.30 -4.78 -8.88
C LEU A 119 2.10 -3.62 -9.86
N ALA A 120 3.07 -2.70 -9.98
CA ALA A 120 3.00 -1.59 -10.93
C ALA A 120 2.80 -2.08 -12.36
N LYS A 121 3.53 -3.11 -12.80
CA LYS A 121 3.33 -3.75 -14.12
C LYS A 121 1.94 -4.37 -14.24
N SER A 122 1.42 -5.03 -13.20
CA SER A 122 0.09 -5.64 -13.23
C SER A 122 -1.05 -4.62 -13.30
N PHE A 123 -0.86 -3.44 -12.70
CA PHE A 123 -1.78 -2.30 -12.84
C PHE A 123 -1.66 -1.67 -14.23
N LEU A 124 -0.44 -1.52 -14.75
CA LEU A 124 -0.17 -0.88 -16.04
C LEU A 124 -0.46 -1.79 -17.24
N LYS A 125 -0.44 -3.11 -17.08
CA LYS A 125 -0.82 -4.08 -18.11
C LYS A 125 -1.25 -5.39 -17.43
N PRO A 126 -2.52 -5.51 -17.04
CA PRO A 126 -2.98 -6.71 -16.33
C PRO A 126 -2.76 -7.96 -17.20
N SER A 127 -2.42 -9.09 -16.58
CA SER A 127 -2.22 -10.37 -17.29
C SER A 127 -3.48 -10.81 -18.07
N GLY A 128 -4.65 -10.35 -17.63
CA GLY A 128 -5.95 -10.51 -18.29
C GLY A 128 -6.38 -9.34 -19.18
N ALA A 129 -5.52 -8.37 -19.48
CA ALA A 129 -5.90 -7.12 -20.17
C ALA A 129 -6.67 -7.37 -21.48
N LYS A 130 -6.26 -8.36 -22.29
CA LYS A 130 -7.01 -8.76 -23.50
C LYS A 130 -8.42 -9.26 -23.18
N LYS A 131 -8.58 -10.04 -22.09
CA LYS A 131 -9.87 -10.56 -21.64
C LYS A 131 -10.75 -9.43 -21.09
N ILE A 132 -10.17 -8.48 -20.36
CA ILE A 132 -10.86 -7.29 -19.85
C ILE A 132 -11.36 -6.43 -21.02
N ILE A 133 -10.49 -6.10 -21.99
CA ILE A 133 -10.89 -5.38 -23.20
C ILE A 133 -12.01 -6.12 -23.93
N ASN A 134 -11.91 -7.45 -24.07
CA ASN A 134 -12.96 -8.24 -24.72
C ASN A 134 -14.30 -8.20 -23.95
N ILE A 135 -14.28 -8.25 -22.61
CA ILE A 135 -15.49 -8.10 -21.79
C ILE A 135 -16.08 -6.71 -21.96
N LEU A 136 -15.26 -5.66 -21.87
CA LEU A 136 -15.70 -4.27 -22.06
C LEU A 136 -16.31 -4.07 -23.46
N SER A 137 -15.70 -4.65 -24.50
CA SER A 137 -16.26 -4.64 -25.86
C SER A 137 -17.61 -5.36 -25.94
N GLN A 138 -17.75 -6.51 -25.29
CA GLN A 138 -19.01 -7.26 -25.28
C GLN A 138 -20.11 -6.52 -24.52
N VAL A 139 -19.77 -5.86 -23.41
CA VAL A 139 -20.70 -5.04 -22.63
C VAL A 139 -21.14 -3.81 -23.43
N ALA A 140 -20.21 -3.13 -24.10
CA ALA A 140 -20.53 -2.01 -25.00
C ALA A 140 -21.30 -2.43 -26.27
N MET A 141 -21.40 -3.73 -26.55
CA MET A 141 -22.16 -4.28 -27.67
C MET A 141 -23.52 -4.88 -27.27
N ILE A 142 -23.95 -4.68 -26.02
CA ILE A 142 -25.26 -5.19 -25.55
C ILE A 142 -26.39 -4.67 -26.45
N ASP A 143 -26.30 -3.44 -26.92
CA ASP A 143 -27.30 -2.81 -27.80
C ASP A 143 -27.01 -3.01 -29.30
N GLU A 144 -26.14 -3.97 -29.67
CA GLU A 144 -25.65 -4.26 -31.03
C GLU A 144 -24.93 -3.09 -31.74
N VAL A 145 -24.83 -1.93 -31.10
CA VAL A 145 -24.16 -0.71 -31.58
C VAL A 145 -23.25 -0.18 -30.49
N ILE A 146 -21.98 0.05 -30.80
CA ILE A 146 -21.03 0.70 -29.88
C ILE A 146 -21.12 2.21 -30.07
N ASP A 147 -21.45 2.96 -29.00
CA ASP A 147 -21.44 4.43 -29.05
C ASP A 147 -20.00 4.95 -29.21
N PRO A 148 -19.78 6.06 -29.95
CA PRO A 148 -18.45 6.65 -30.09
C PRO A 148 -17.72 6.92 -28.76
N ARG A 149 -18.44 7.28 -27.68
CA ARG A 149 -17.84 7.53 -26.36
C ARG A 149 -17.37 6.24 -25.68
N GLU A 150 -18.13 5.15 -25.83
CA GLU A 150 -17.74 3.83 -25.31
C GLU A 150 -16.53 3.29 -26.05
N LYS A 151 -16.50 3.48 -27.38
CA LYS A 151 -15.36 3.14 -28.21
C LYS A 151 -14.11 3.92 -27.78
N GLU A 152 -14.21 5.23 -27.60
CA GLU A 152 -13.11 6.08 -27.15
C GLU A 152 -12.63 5.67 -25.75
N PHE A 153 -13.57 5.38 -24.84
CA PHE A 153 -13.27 4.90 -23.50
C PHE A 153 -12.50 3.57 -23.52
N ILE A 154 -12.98 2.56 -24.25
CA ILE A 154 -12.32 1.25 -24.32
C ILE A 154 -10.99 1.34 -25.08
N GLN A 155 -10.92 2.15 -26.13
CA GLN A 155 -9.69 2.41 -26.88
C GLN A 155 -8.63 3.03 -25.98
N SER A 156 -8.99 3.94 -25.06
CA SER A 156 -8.04 4.52 -24.13
C SER A 156 -7.34 3.48 -23.25
N PHE A 157 -8.05 2.46 -22.76
CA PHE A 157 -7.44 1.34 -22.02
C PHE A 157 -6.62 0.43 -22.93
N ALA A 158 -7.09 0.17 -24.15
CA ALA A 158 -6.39 -0.65 -25.12
C ALA A 158 -5.04 -0.04 -25.52
N ASP A 159 -4.99 1.27 -25.74
CA ASP A 159 -3.78 2.03 -26.08
C ASP A 159 -2.79 2.04 -24.92
N HIS A 160 -3.26 2.31 -23.68
CA HIS A 160 -2.40 2.25 -22.49
C HIS A 160 -1.82 0.86 -22.23
N TRP A 161 -2.55 -0.20 -22.59
CA TRP A 161 -2.11 -1.58 -22.41
C TRP A 161 -1.38 -2.16 -23.63
N ASP A 162 -1.20 -1.37 -24.69
CA ASP A 162 -0.62 -1.80 -25.96
C ASP A 162 -1.32 -3.08 -26.48
N ILE A 163 -2.65 -2.98 -26.61
CA ILE A 163 -3.54 -4.02 -27.11
C ILE A 163 -4.25 -3.48 -28.34
N HIS A 164 -4.17 -4.23 -29.43
CA HIS A 164 -4.93 -3.91 -30.63
C HIS A 164 -6.43 -4.12 -30.37
N PHE A 165 -7.19 -3.03 -30.28
CA PHE A 165 -8.66 -3.04 -30.27
C PHE A 165 -9.17 -3.11 -31.72
N PRO A 166 -9.72 -4.25 -32.18
CA PRO A 166 -10.31 -4.30 -33.51
C PRO A 166 -11.60 -3.48 -33.49
N GLY A 167 -11.54 -2.22 -33.90
CA GLY A 167 -12.70 -1.32 -34.05
C GLY A 167 -13.71 -1.74 -35.12
N LYS A 168 -13.67 -2.99 -35.56
CA LYS A 168 -14.66 -3.67 -36.41
C LYS A 168 -14.94 -5.03 -35.78
N ILE A 169 -15.87 -5.08 -34.84
CA ILE A 169 -16.48 -6.35 -34.48
C ILE A 169 -17.40 -6.69 -35.64
N SER A 170 -16.97 -7.71 -36.37
CA SER A 170 -17.50 -8.16 -37.65
C SER A 170 -19.03 -8.35 -37.60
N GLN A 171 -19.69 -7.97 -38.70
CA GLN A 171 -21.13 -8.14 -38.99
C GLN A 171 -21.60 -9.62 -39.03
N THR A 172 -20.88 -10.54 -38.36
CA THR A 172 -21.03 -11.99 -38.49
C THR A 172 -22.28 -12.55 -37.79
N ILE A 173 -22.98 -11.78 -36.96
CA ILE A 173 -24.18 -12.28 -36.25
C ILE A 173 -25.44 -12.24 -37.13
N LYS A 174 -25.49 -11.44 -38.21
CA LYS A 174 -26.68 -11.35 -39.08
C LYS A 174 -26.93 -12.55 -40.01
N GLN A 175 -26.03 -13.53 -40.11
CA GLN A 175 -26.24 -14.70 -40.99
C GLN A 175 -26.76 -15.96 -40.28
N LYS A 176 -26.95 -15.95 -38.95
CA LYS A 176 -27.45 -17.13 -38.22
C LYS A 176 -28.92 -17.07 -37.80
N ILE A 177 -29.63 -15.98 -38.13
CA ILE A 177 -31.06 -15.80 -37.82
C ILE A 177 -31.78 -15.26 -39.06
N VAL A 178 -31.71 -16.01 -40.17
CA VAL A 178 -32.72 -15.97 -41.24
C VAL A 178 -32.87 -17.41 -41.74
N LEU A 179 -33.64 -18.18 -40.99
CA LEU A 179 -34.47 -19.27 -41.51
C LEU A 179 -35.91 -18.78 -41.44
#